data_AF-A0A6P4ASS2-F1
#
_entry.id   AF-A0A6P4ASS2-F1
#
_cell.length_a   1.000
_cell.length_b   1.000
_cell.length_c   1.000
_cell.angle_alpha   90.00
_cell.angle_beta   90.00
_cell.angle_gamma   90.00
#
_symmetry.space_group_name_H-M   'P 1'
#
loop_
_entity.id
_entity.type
_entity.pdbx_description
1 polymer ?
#
loop_
_entity_poly.entity_id
_entity_poly.type
_entity_poly.pdbx_seq_one_letter_code
_entity_poly.pdbx_strand_id
1 'polypeptide(L)'
;MELRNTVMLSLALSLTFLAVAQSSDYECVYTIYVRTGSIFKGGTDSIINVRLYDENGYGVEITDLEAWGGIMEAGHNYFERGNLDIFSGRGPCLDAPVCALNLTSDGSGDHHGWYCNYVEVTTTGPHIQCKQQLFTIEQWLATDTSPYELTAIRNDCPYDFADKKLQIKSSSSSASSSRPLKLKSVV
;
A
#
# COMPACT_ATOMS: atom_id res chain seq x y z
N MET A 1 25.04 -40.20 -42.30
CA MET A 1 24.86 -39.88 -40.87
C MET A 1 24.70 -38.37 -40.61
N GLU A 2 24.68 -37.52 -41.64
CA GLU A 2 24.70 -36.06 -41.48
C GLU A 2 23.33 -35.37 -41.58
N LEU A 3 22.35 -35.95 -42.28
CA LEU A 3 20.99 -35.37 -42.39
C LEU A 3 20.20 -35.34 -41.08
N ARG A 4 20.60 -36.14 -40.07
CA ARG A 4 19.90 -36.24 -38.78
C ARG A 4 20.32 -35.12 -37.82
N ASN A 5 21.52 -34.56 -37.99
CA ASN A 5 22.04 -33.48 -37.16
C ASN A 5 21.50 -32.11 -37.56
N THR A 6 21.28 -31.87 -38.85
CA THR A 6 20.71 -30.59 -39.34
C THR A 6 19.24 -30.43 -38.98
N VAL A 7 18.44 -31.52 -39.03
CA VAL A 7 17.03 -31.50 -38.61
C VAL A 7 16.89 -31.23 -37.11
N MET A 8 17.77 -31.81 -36.28
CA MET A 8 17.80 -31.55 -34.84
C MET A 8 18.25 -30.11 -34.52
N LEU A 9 19.17 -29.54 -35.30
CA LEU A 9 19.58 -28.13 -35.13
C LEU A 9 18.45 -27.15 -35.51
N SER A 10 17.65 -27.47 -36.54
CA SER A 10 16.51 -26.65 -36.94
C SER A 10 15.31 -26.74 -35.99
N LEU A 11 15.07 -27.90 -35.36
CA LEU A 11 14.02 -28.04 -34.34
C LEU A 11 14.39 -27.38 -33.01
N ALA A 12 15.68 -27.26 -32.69
CA ALA A 12 16.14 -26.52 -31.52
C ALA A 12 16.02 -25.00 -31.69
N LEU A 13 16.02 -24.50 -32.94
CA LEU A 13 15.89 -23.06 -33.23
C LEU A 13 14.45 -22.54 -33.21
N SER A 14 13.44 -23.43 -33.28
CA SER A 14 12.02 -23.04 -33.24
C SER A 14 11.41 -23.09 -31.83
N LEU A 15 12.15 -23.55 -30.82
CA LEU A 15 11.69 -23.59 -29.42
C LEU A 15 12.08 -22.35 -28.60
N THR A 16 12.71 -21.35 -29.18
CA THR A 16 12.79 -20.01 -28.59
C THR A 16 11.47 -19.27 -28.81
N PHE A 17 10.37 -19.86 -28.31
CA PHE A 17 9.19 -19.08 -28.01
C PHE A 17 9.64 -18.01 -27.01
N LEU A 18 9.74 -16.78 -27.49
CA LEU A 18 9.89 -15.60 -26.65
C LEU A 18 8.74 -15.62 -25.65
N ALA A 19 9.02 -16.09 -24.43
CA ALA A 19 8.21 -15.77 -23.28
C ALA A 19 8.42 -14.28 -23.00
N VAL A 20 7.79 -13.42 -23.81
CA VAL A 20 7.59 -12.03 -23.43
C VAL A 20 6.60 -12.09 -22.28
N ALA A 21 7.12 -12.13 -21.06
CA ALA A 21 6.34 -11.78 -19.89
C ALA A 21 5.95 -10.30 -20.07
N GLN A 22 4.78 -10.06 -20.68
CA GLN A 22 4.14 -8.75 -20.58
C GLN A 22 3.59 -8.65 -19.15
N SER A 23 4.46 -8.36 -18.19
CA SER A 23 3.99 -7.62 -17.02
C SER A 23 3.85 -6.18 -17.51
N SER A 24 2.64 -5.80 -17.92
CA SER A 24 2.32 -4.37 -17.97
C SER A 24 2.18 -3.91 -16.52
N ASP A 25 3.31 -3.87 -15.82
CA ASP A 25 3.46 -3.35 -14.47
C ASP A 25 3.33 -1.83 -14.58
N TYR A 26 2.12 -1.33 -14.82
CA TYR A 26 1.85 0.07 -14.62
C TYR A 26 2.03 0.34 -13.13
N GLU A 27 3.13 1.01 -12.80
CA GLU A 27 3.35 1.56 -11.48
C GLU A 27 2.62 2.90 -11.38
N CYS A 28 1.90 3.05 -10.28
CA CYS A 28 1.30 4.32 -9.89
C CYS A 28 2.23 5.00 -8.88
N VAL A 29 2.22 6.33 -8.89
CA VAL A 29 2.88 7.12 -7.87
C VAL A 29 1.87 7.39 -6.76
N TYR A 30 2.32 7.12 -5.55
CA TYR A 30 1.61 7.46 -4.32
C TYR A 30 2.40 8.57 -3.65
N THR A 31 1.71 9.64 -3.26
CA THR A 31 2.25 10.70 -2.42
C THR A 31 1.43 10.75 -1.15
N ILE A 32 2.07 10.54 -0.02
CA ILE A 32 1.45 10.43 1.30
C ILE A 32 1.92 11.62 2.13
N TYR A 33 0.98 12.38 2.66
CA TYR A 33 1.21 13.47 3.60
C TYR A 33 0.73 13.03 4.96
N VAL A 34 1.60 13.07 5.96
CA VAL A 34 1.28 12.67 7.33
C VAL A 34 1.40 13.90 8.22
N ARG A 35 0.30 14.27 8.89
CA ARG A 35 0.31 15.35 9.87
C ARG A 35 0.37 14.78 11.27
N THR A 36 1.52 14.96 11.91
CA THR A 36 1.67 14.66 13.33
C THR A 36 1.06 15.78 14.16
N GLY A 37 0.31 15.42 15.20
CA GLY A 37 -0.36 16.40 16.04
C GLY A 37 0.59 17.22 16.89
N SER A 38 0.13 18.42 17.25
CA SER A 38 0.90 19.38 18.05
C SER A 38 0.77 19.15 19.56
N ILE A 39 0.12 18.05 19.99
CA ILE A 39 -0.08 17.75 21.41
C ILE A 39 1.23 17.34 22.07
N PHE A 40 1.33 17.57 23.38
CA PHE A 40 2.55 17.27 24.13
C PHE A 40 2.95 15.79 23.96
N LYS A 41 4.22 15.55 23.58
CA LYS A 41 4.76 14.23 23.23
C LYS A 41 4.04 13.50 22.08
N GLY A 42 3.42 14.24 21.15
CA GLY A 42 2.71 13.65 20.01
C GLY A 42 3.60 13.11 18.88
N GLY A 43 4.93 13.24 18.95
CA GLY A 43 5.86 12.73 17.92
C GLY A 43 6.43 11.36 18.26
N THR A 44 7.03 10.68 17.28
CA THR A 44 7.58 9.32 17.48
C THR A 44 8.85 9.02 16.70
N ASP A 45 9.64 8.08 17.22
CA ASP A 45 10.79 7.46 16.55
C ASP A 45 10.49 6.02 16.04
N SER A 46 9.21 5.63 16.03
CA SER A 46 8.78 4.29 15.59
C SER A 46 8.82 4.15 14.06
N ILE A 47 8.84 2.92 13.57
CA ILE A 47 8.62 2.64 12.14
C ILE A 47 7.12 2.67 11.85
N ILE A 48 6.73 3.48 10.86
CA ILE A 48 5.33 3.65 10.47
C ILE A 48 5.03 2.88 9.17
N ASN A 49 4.10 1.93 9.28
CA ASN A 49 3.50 1.18 8.18
C ASN A 49 2.21 1.86 7.72
N VAL A 50 2.02 1.92 6.41
CA VAL A 50 0.76 2.27 5.76
C VAL A 50 0.32 1.16 4.82
N ARG A 51 -0.94 0.77 4.95
CA ARG A 51 -1.63 -0.07 3.98
C ARG A 51 -2.87 0.61 3.44
N LEU A 52 -2.90 0.78 2.13
CA LEU A 52 -3.97 1.44 1.40
C LEU A 52 -4.83 0.40 0.71
N TYR A 53 -6.13 0.66 0.58
CA TYR A 53 -7.05 -0.20 -0.15
C TYR A 53 -7.99 0.60 -1.06
N ASP A 54 -8.35 -0.02 -2.18
CA ASP A 54 -9.44 0.43 -3.04
C ASP A 54 -10.78 -0.19 -2.60
N GLU A 55 -11.88 0.18 -3.27
CA GLU A 55 -13.22 -0.31 -2.96
C GLU A 55 -13.43 -1.82 -3.22
N ASN A 56 -12.48 -2.47 -3.89
CA ASN A 56 -12.49 -3.91 -4.18
C ASN A 56 -11.74 -4.71 -3.10
N GLY A 57 -11.04 -4.03 -2.19
CA GLY A 57 -10.21 -4.64 -1.16
C GLY A 57 -8.83 -5.05 -1.67
N TYR A 58 -8.46 -4.64 -2.89
CA TYR A 58 -7.06 -4.70 -3.31
C TYR A 58 -6.29 -3.60 -2.60
N GLY A 59 -5.05 -3.89 -2.21
CA GLY A 59 -4.29 -2.93 -1.43
C GLY A 59 -2.80 -2.94 -1.73
N VAL A 60 -2.18 -1.82 -1.37
CA VAL A 60 -0.73 -1.60 -1.41
C VAL A 60 -0.24 -1.47 0.03
N GLU A 61 0.80 -2.21 0.38
CA GLU A 61 1.40 -2.19 1.70
C GLU A 61 2.79 -1.55 1.61
N ILE A 62 3.04 -0.59 2.49
CA ILE A 62 4.30 0.12 2.69
C ILE A 62 4.69 -0.13 4.14
N THR A 63 5.71 -0.94 4.36
CA THR A 63 6.07 -1.40 5.72
C THR A 63 6.87 -0.37 6.51
N ASP A 64 7.53 0.56 5.82
CA ASP A 64 8.32 1.64 6.39
C ASP A 64 8.19 2.86 5.45
N LEU A 65 7.41 3.86 5.85
CA LEU A 65 7.17 5.07 5.06
C LEU A 65 8.45 5.86 4.78
N GLU A 66 9.31 6.02 5.79
CA GLU A 66 10.53 6.80 5.68
C GLU A 66 11.48 6.18 4.67
N ALA A 67 11.77 4.88 4.84
CA ALA A 67 12.67 4.16 3.94
C ALA A 67 12.08 4.02 2.52
N TRP A 68 10.77 3.88 2.39
CA TRP A 68 10.11 3.70 1.10
C TRP A 68 10.13 4.97 0.24
N GLY A 69 9.95 6.14 0.83
CA GLY A 69 9.72 7.34 0.04
C GLY A 69 9.88 8.67 0.75
N GLY A 70 10.60 8.76 1.87
CA GLY A 70 10.85 10.05 2.53
C GLY A 70 11.53 11.05 1.59
N ILE A 71 10.89 12.22 1.38
CA ILE A 71 11.39 13.27 0.47
C ILE A 71 11.67 14.60 1.17
N MET A 72 11.77 14.60 2.50
CA MET A 72 12.18 15.76 3.28
C MET A 72 13.70 15.98 3.18
N GLU A 73 14.20 17.06 3.75
CA GLU A 73 15.63 17.37 3.74
C GLU A 73 16.49 16.28 4.38
N ALA A 74 17.78 16.23 4.00
CA ALA A 74 18.71 15.25 4.56
C ALA A 74 18.86 15.43 6.09
N GLY A 75 18.65 14.35 6.83
CA GLY A 75 18.70 14.36 8.30
C GLY A 75 17.42 14.90 8.97
N HIS A 76 16.33 15.08 8.22
CA HIS A 76 15.02 15.37 8.78
C HIS A 76 14.59 14.26 9.75
N ASN A 77 14.08 14.64 10.93
CA ASN A 77 13.46 13.67 11.85
C ASN A 77 11.96 13.60 11.56
N TYR A 78 11.53 12.49 10.99
CA TYR A 78 10.14 12.27 10.58
C TYR A 78 9.24 12.05 11.80
N PHE A 79 7.93 12.26 11.60
CA PHE A 79 6.88 12.01 12.58
C PHE A 79 7.02 12.81 13.88
N GLU A 80 7.67 13.97 13.80
CA GLU A 80 7.86 14.85 14.94
C GLU A 80 6.65 15.73 15.24
N ARG A 81 6.51 16.11 16.51
CA ARG A 81 5.34 16.86 17.00
C ARG A 81 5.05 18.11 16.15
N GLY A 82 3.89 18.13 15.51
CA GLY A 82 3.40 19.26 14.73
C GLY A 82 3.92 19.31 13.28
N ASN A 83 4.81 18.39 12.88
CA ASN A 83 5.34 18.33 11.53
C ASN A 83 4.31 17.82 10.53
N LEU A 84 4.48 18.26 9.29
CA LEU A 84 3.87 17.69 8.11
C LEU A 84 4.97 17.00 7.32
N ASP A 85 4.89 15.68 7.25
CA ASP A 85 5.89 14.85 6.59
C ASP A 85 5.34 14.33 5.27
N ILE A 86 6.20 14.31 4.25
CA ILE A 86 5.81 13.97 2.89
C ILE A 86 6.64 12.78 2.41
N PHE A 87 5.93 11.80 1.87
CA PHE A 87 6.51 10.60 1.30
C PHE A 87 6.01 10.45 -0.13
N SER A 88 6.87 10.05 -1.06
CA SER A 88 6.44 9.69 -2.41
C SER A 88 7.24 8.54 -2.98
N GLY A 89 6.53 7.58 -3.54
CA GLY A 89 7.12 6.38 -4.12
C GLY A 89 6.21 5.74 -5.14
N ARG A 90 6.73 4.72 -5.82
CA ARG A 90 6.00 3.92 -6.79
C ARG A 90 5.50 2.63 -6.15
N GLY A 91 4.37 2.16 -6.66
CA GLY A 91 3.79 0.88 -6.29
C GLY A 91 2.82 0.39 -7.36
N PRO A 92 2.27 -0.83 -7.20
CA PRO A 92 1.27 -1.33 -8.14
C PRO A 92 0.06 -0.39 -8.18
N CYS A 93 -0.46 -0.12 -9.38
CA CYS A 93 -1.72 0.60 -9.50
C CYS A 93 -2.88 -0.20 -8.89
N LEU A 94 -3.73 0.47 -8.13
CA LEU A 94 -5.04 -0.04 -7.73
C LEU A 94 -6.05 0.15 -8.86
N ASP A 95 -7.04 -0.73 -8.93
CA ASP A 95 -8.06 -0.71 -9.99
C ASP A 95 -9.14 0.36 -9.74
N ALA A 96 -9.22 0.85 -8.51
CA ALA A 96 -10.08 1.96 -8.10
C ALA A 96 -9.35 2.92 -7.14
N PRO A 97 -9.88 4.14 -6.91
CA PRO A 97 -9.27 5.09 -5.99
C PRO A 97 -9.14 4.53 -4.57
N VAL A 98 -8.08 4.95 -3.87
CA VAL A 98 -7.88 4.64 -2.45
C VAL A 98 -9.06 5.18 -1.64
N CYS A 99 -9.68 4.32 -0.84
CA CYS A 99 -10.80 4.68 0.03
C CYS A 99 -10.69 4.07 1.43
N ALA A 100 -9.70 3.23 1.71
CA ALA A 100 -9.42 2.79 3.06
C ALA A 100 -7.92 2.78 3.37
N LEU A 101 -7.62 2.95 4.65
CA LEU A 101 -6.29 3.06 5.22
C LEU A 101 -6.19 2.18 6.48
N ASN A 102 -5.08 1.47 6.61
CA ASN A 102 -4.57 0.95 7.87
C ASN A 102 -3.21 1.60 8.12
N LEU A 103 -3.14 2.43 9.16
CA LEU A 103 -1.93 3.10 9.63
C LEU A 103 -1.46 2.38 10.89
N THR A 104 -0.23 1.90 10.92
CA THR A 104 0.32 1.14 12.05
C THR A 104 1.70 1.65 12.44
N SER A 105 1.91 1.84 13.74
CA SER A 105 3.24 2.02 14.33
C SER A 105 3.76 0.67 14.81
N ASP A 106 5.05 0.40 14.65
CA ASP A 106 5.68 -0.78 15.25
C ASP A 106 5.92 -0.64 16.76
N GLY A 107 5.76 0.57 17.31
CA GLY A 107 5.94 0.89 18.71
C GLY A 107 7.38 0.77 19.21
N SER A 108 8.37 0.88 18.32
CA SER A 108 9.79 0.87 18.68
C SER A 108 10.32 2.26 19.06
N GLY A 109 11.55 2.33 19.58
CA GLY A 109 12.20 3.58 19.96
C GLY A 109 11.86 4.12 21.36
N ASP A 110 12.61 5.12 21.81
CA ASP A 110 12.47 5.74 23.13
C ASP A 110 11.20 6.62 23.23
N HIS A 111 10.69 7.08 22.08
CA HIS A 111 9.45 7.85 21.93
C HIS A 111 8.44 7.09 21.06
N HIS A 112 8.02 5.91 21.49
CA HIS A 112 7.16 5.02 20.70
C HIS A 112 5.69 5.47 20.56
N GLY A 113 5.20 6.33 21.45
CA GLY A 113 3.83 6.81 21.41
C GLY A 113 3.65 7.95 20.41
N TRP A 114 2.74 7.78 19.45
CA TRP A 114 2.54 8.75 18.37
C TRP A 114 1.12 9.30 18.33
N TYR A 115 0.93 10.60 18.10
CA TYR A 115 -0.40 11.16 17.84
C TYR A 115 -0.49 11.71 16.43
N CYS A 116 -1.30 11.05 15.59
CA CYS A 116 -1.50 11.44 14.21
C CYS A 116 -2.82 12.21 14.07
N ASN A 117 -2.80 13.38 13.41
CA ASN A 117 -4.02 14.12 13.07
C ASN A 117 -4.68 13.52 11.82
N TYR A 118 -3.95 13.44 10.71
CA TYR A 118 -4.48 12.95 9.45
C TYR A 118 -3.38 12.36 8.55
N VAL A 119 -3.83 11.53 7.61
CA VAL A 119 -3.03 11.06 6.47
C VAL A 119 -3.77 11.42 5.19
N GLU A 120 -3.10 12.13 4.29
CA GLU A 120 -3.63 12.42 2.96
C GLU A 120 -2.84 11.64 1.91
N VAL A 121 -3.55 10.98 1.00
CA VAL A 121 -2.97 10.15 -0.04
C VAL A 121 -3.39 10.70 -1.39
N THR A 122 -2.40 10.99 -2.23
CA THR A 122 -2.59 11.29 -3.64
C THR A 122 -2.08 10.12 -4.48
N THR A 123 -2.92 9.59 -5.37
CA THR A 123 -2.55 8.55 -6.33
C THR A 123 -2.61 9.11 -7.75
N THR A 124 -1.59 8.84 -8.54
CA THR A 124 -1.53 9.19 -9.96
C THR A 124 -0.87 8.09 -10.77
N GLY A 125 -1.24 7.95 -12.05
CA GLY A 125 -0.67 6.92 -12.91
C GLY A 125 -0.92 7.20 -14.40
N PRO A 126 -0.23 6.49 -15.30
CA PRO A 126 -0.45 6.61 -16.74
C PRO A 126 -1.91 6.31 -17.09
N HIS A 127 -2.60 7.25 -17.73
CA HIS A 127 -4.01 7.13 -18.10
C HIS A 127 -4.99 6.94 -16.92
N ILE A 128 -4.55 7.19 -15.69
CA ILE A 128 -5.36 7.15 -14.48
C ILE A 128 -5.51 8.59 -13.97
N GLN A 129 -6.74 8.99 -13.65
CA GLN A 129 -6.97 10.32 -13.08
C GLN A 129 -6.30 10.44 -11.71
N CYS A 130 -5.69 11.59 -11.45
CA CYS A 130 -5.22 11.93 -10.11
C CYS A 130 -6.40 11.93 -9.13
N LYS A 131 -6.24 11.25 -8.00
CA LYS A 131 -7.22 11.20 -6.91
C LYS A 131 -6.52 11.47 -5.59
N GLN A 132 -7.23 12.17 -4.72
CA GLN A 132 -6.78 12.51 -3.38
C GLN A 132 -7.81 12.01 -2.37
N GLN A 133 -7.34 11.39 -1.30
CA GLN A 133 -8.17 10.91 -0.19
C GLN A 133 -7.54 11.37 1.12
N LEU A 134 -8.33 12.03 1.96
CA LEU A 134 -7.92 12.47 3.30
C LEU A 134 -8.54 11.53 4.33
N PHE A 135 -7.72 10.96 5.20
CA PHE A 135 -8.13 10.14 6.32
C PHE A 135 -7.86 10.89 7.63
N THR A 136 -8.93 11.33 8.30
CA THR A 136 -8.82 11.89 9.66
C THR A 136 -8.52 10.77 10.65
N ILE A 137 -7.40 10.88 11.37
CA ILE A 137 -6.95 9.91 12.36
C ILE A 137 -7.32 10.37 13.76
N GLU A 138 -6.81 11.52 14.20
CA GLU A 138 -7.00 12.13 15.54
C GLU A 138 -6.89 11.12 16.69
N GLN A 139 -5.87 10.25 16.65
CA GLN A 139 -5.73 9.09 17.52
C GLN A 139 -4.27 8.93 17.97
N TRP A 140 -4.09 8.50 19.22
CA TRP A 140 -2.82 7.95 19.68
C TRP A 140 -2.61 6.55 19.10
N LEU A 141 -1.46 6.33 18.45
CA LEU A 141 -0.92 5.03 18.11
C LEU A 141 0.14 4.70 19.17
N ALA A 142 -0.30 4.15 20.29
CA ALA A 142 0.53 3.92 21.47
C ALA A 142 -0.07 2.80 22.33
N THR A 143 0.76 2.10 23.11
CA THR A 143 0.30 1.08 24.07
C THR A 143 0.15 1.61 25.49
N ASP A 144 0.68 2.80 25.77
CA ASP A 144 0.67 3.44 27.09
C ASP A 144 -0.39 4.55 27.23
N THR A 145 -1.05 4.91 26.12
CA THR A 145 -2.03 5.98 26.05
C THR A 145 -3.27 5.51 25.29
N SER A 146 -4.47 5.83 25.81
CA SER A 146 -5.75 5.48 25.17
C SER A 146 -5.77 5.96 23.70
N PRO A 147 -6.17 5.11 22.73
CA PRO A 147 -6.91 3.84 22.88
C PRO A 147 -6.08 2.59 23.21
N TYR A 148 -4.78 2.70 23.47
CA TYR A 148 -3.87 1.56 23.71
C TYR A 148 -3.69 0.65 22.49
N GLU A 149 -3.85 1.24 21.29
CA GLU A 149 -3.71 0.55 20.01
C GLU A 149 -2.55 1.17 19.24
N LEU A 150 -1.75 0.34 18.56
CA LEU A 150 -0.70 0.80 17.64
C LEU A 150 -1.20 0.95 16.20
N THR A 151 -2.50 0.77 15.98
CA THR A 151 -3.11 0.76 14.64
C THR A 151 -4.32 1.67 14.61
N ALA A 152 -4.49 2.40 13.50
CA ALA A 152 -5.69 3.14 13.17
C ALA A 152 -6.21 2.69 11.79
N ILE A 153 -7.45 2.22 11.74
CA ILE A 153 -8.11 1.81 10.48
C ILE A 153 -9.18 2.85 10.13
N ARG A 154 -9.18 3.33 8.88
CA ARG A 154 -10.23 4.19 8.32
C ARG A 154 -10.75 3.56 7.05
N ASN A 155 -12.07 3.42 6.93
CA ASN A 155 -12.72 2.84 5.75
C ASN A 155 -13.82 3.78 5.28
N ASP A 156 -13.50 4.58 4.27
CA ASP A 156 -14.39 5.54 3.63
C ASP A 156 -14.91 4.98 2.29
N CYS A 157 -14.72 3.69 2.03
CA CYS A 157 -15.22 3.03 0.83
C CYS A 157 -16.77 3.01 0.83
N PRO A 158 -17.40 3.10 -0.35
CA PRO A 158 -18.86 3.10 -0.46
C PRO A 158 -19.52 1.78 -0.02
N TYR A 159 -18.74 0.69 0.06
CA TYR A 159 -19.17 -0.62 0.54
C TYR A 159 -18.13 -1.17 1.52
N ASP A 160 -18.58 -1.79 2.61
CA ASP A 160 -17.67 -2.49 3.51
C ASP A 160 -17.12 -3.75 2.82
N PHE A 161 -15.83 -4.04 3.05
CA PHE A 161 -15.15 -5.23 2.52
C PHE A 161 -15.85 -6.52 2.94
N ALA A 162 -16.44 -6.53 4.15
CA ALA A 162 -17.22 -7.64 4.67
C ALA A 162 -18.51 -7.87 3.86
N ASP A 163 -19.23 -6.80 3.53
CA ASP A 163 -20.46 -6.85 2.75
C ASP A 163 -20.19 -7.29 1.31
N LYS A 164 -19.11 -6.82 0.70
CA LYS A 164 -18.70 -7.27 -0.64
C LYS A 164 -18.36 -8.77 -0.64
N LYS A 165 -17.68 -9.27 0.41
CA LYS A 165 -17.41 -10.71 0.57
C LYS A 165 -18.68 -11.53 0.75
N LEU A 166 -19.70 -10.99 1.43
CA LEU A 166 -21.00 -11.65 1.58
C LEU A 166 -21.82 -11.63 0.27
N GLN A 167 -21.81 -10.52 -0.46
CA GLN A 167 -22.47 -10.40 -1.76
C GLN A 167 -21.83 -11.32 -2.81
N ILE A 168 -20.50 -11.36 -2.88
CA ILE A 168 -19.76 -12.30 -3.73
C ILE A 168 -20.13 -13.74 -3.35
N LYS A 169 -20.24 -14.06 -2.05
CA LYS A 169 -20.66 -15.40 -1.58
C LYS A 169 -22.10 -15.73 -1.96
N SER A 170 -23.04 -14.78 -1.91
CA SER A 170 -24.42 -15.01 -2.32
C SER A 170 -24.55 -15.16 -3.84
N SER A 171 -23.79 -14.39 -4.63
CA SER A 171 -23.76 -14.51 -6.09
C SER A 171 -22.93 -15.70 -6.59
N SER A 172 -21.98 -16.20 -5.79
CA SER A 172 -21.16 -17.37 -6.12
C SER A 172 -21.80 -18.71 -5.74
N SER A 173 -23.00 -18.70 -5.11
CA SER A 173 -23.80 -19.93 -4.94
C SER A 173 -24.29 -20.52 -6.28
N SER A 174 -24.04 -19.81 -7.39
CA SER A 174 -24.24 -20.30 -8.75
C SER A 174 -23.03 -20.13 -9.67
N ALA A 175 -21.79 -20.39 -9.23
CA ALA A 175 -20.71 -20.87 -10.13
C ALA A 175 -19.43 -21.22 -9.37
N SER A 176 -18.91 -22.41 -9.66
CA SER A 176 -17.70 -23.03 -9.12
C SER A 176 -16.40 -22.30 -9.52
N SER A 177 -15.44 -22.31 -8.58
CA SER A 177 -13.97 -22.19 -8.74
C SER A 177 -13.39 -20.81 -9.08
N SER A 178 -12.64 -20.19 -8.14
CA SER A 178 -11.16 -20.14 -8.20
C SER A 178 -10.48 -19.03 -7.36
N ARG A 179 -9.28 -19.41 -6.85
CA ARG A 179 -8.04 -18.68 -6.49
C ARG A 179 -7.98 -17.71 -5.28
N PRO A 180 -6.86 -17.75 -4.50
CA PRO A 180 -6.69 -16.96 -3.27
C PRO A 180 -6.23 -15.51 -3.51
N LEU A 181 -6.52 -14.65 -2.52
CA LEU A 181 -6.06 -13.26 -2.38
C LEU A 181 -4.55 -13.16 -2.62
N LYS A 182 -4.13 -12.35 -3.59
CA LYS A 182 -2.73 -12.13 -3.91
C LYS A 182 -2.29 -10.79 -3.33
N LEU A 183 -1.54 -10.86 -2.23
CA LEU A 183 -0.80 -9.73 -1.67
C LEU A 183 0.33 -9.37 -2.65
N LYS A 184 0.45 -8.09 -3.03
CA LYS A 184 1.65 -7.57 -3.70
C LYS A 184 2.39 -6.71 -2.68
N SER A 185 3.40 -7.28 -2.02
CA SER A 185 4.36 -6.48 -1.26
C SER A 185 5.24 -5.70 -2.24
N VAL A 186 5.41 -4.41 -1.98
CA VAL A 186 6.53 -3.64 -2.52
C VAL A 186 7.63 -3.77 -1.48
N VAL A 187 8.77 -4.33 -1.88
CA VAL A 187 9.99 -4.43 -1.06
C VAL A 187 10.85 -3.21 -1.35
#